data_AF-A0A3N4ASH0-F1
#
_entry.id   AF-A0A3N4ASH0-F1
#
_cell.length_a   1.000
_cell.length_b   1.000
_cell.length_c   1.000
_cell.angle_alpha   90.00
_cell.angle_beta   90.00
_cell.angle_gamma   90.00
#
_symmetry.space_group_name_H-M   'P 1'
#
loop_
_entity.id
_entity.type
_entity.pdbx_description
1 polymer ?
#
loop_
_entity_poly.entity_id
_entity_poly.type
_entity_poly.pdbx_seq_one_letter_code
_entity_poly.pdbx_strand_id
1 'polypeptide(L)'
;MNKSAIEAYLAASAAELVTYVDENDRPLGAVSRGDAQVRGLITRCTFIFVFNSSGQLCLHQRTNHKRLYPGFWDVAAGGVVAAGESYAQGAERELAEELGVFGVELTEHLRFYFESSDSRLWAGVFSCCWDGPLVLQPEEVQDVRWIDPHSQWQRDGEQYAPDSLDALQRLLKQISVE
;
A
#
# COMPACT_ATOMS: atom_id res chain seq x y z
N MET A 1 -0.42 -11.08 -17.79
CA MET A 1 -1.12 -12.35 -17.46
C MET A 1 -2.27 -12.60 -18.43
N ASN A 2 -2.71 -13.86 -18.59
CA ASN A 2 -3.93 -14.18 -19.35
C ASN A 2 -5.18 -13.99 -18.48
N LYS A 3 -6.38 -13.96 -19.10
CA LYS A 3 -7.65 -13.70 -18.41
C LYS A 3 -7.93 -14.67 -17.24
N SER A 4 -7.70 -15.96 -17.45
CA SER A 4 -7.96 -16.99 -16.42
C SER A 4 -7.02 -16.84 -15.21
N ALA A 5 -5.76 -16.49 -15.44
CA ALA A 5 -4.80 -16.21 -14.37
C ALA A 5 -5.21 -14.98 -13.55
N ILE A 6 -5.66 -13.91 -14.23
CA ILE A 6 -6.18 -12.70 -13.55
C ILE A 6 -7.40 -13.04 -12.69
N GLU A 7 -8.35 -13.81 -13.21
CA GLU A 7 -9.53 -14.23 -12.46
C GLU A 7 -9.17 -15.07 -11.23
N ALA A 8 -8.20 -15.99 -11.36
CA ALA A 8 -7.72 -16.80 -10.25
C ALA A 8 -7.01 -15.95 -9.18
N TYR A 9 -6.12 -15.03 -9.59
CA TYR A 9 -5.46 -14.09 -8.68
C TYR A 9 -6.48 -13.24 -7.94
N LEU A 10 -7.47 -12.67 -8.65
CA LEU A 10 -8.52 -11.90 -8.02
C LEU A 10 -9.42 -12.75 -7.12
N ALA A 11 -9.69 -14.02 -7.42
CA ALA A 11 -10.44 -14.88 -6.52
C ALA A 11 -9.64 -15.18 -5.23
N ALA A 12 -8.38 -15.60 -5.37
CA ALA A 12 -7.49 -15.89 -4.25
C ALA A 12 -7.35 -14.68 -3.33
N SER A 13 -7.10 -13.53 -3.94
CA SER A 13 -6.88 -12.32 -3.19
C SER A 13 -8.17 -11.79 -2.56
N ALA A 14 -9.36 -12.08 -3.08
CA ALA A 14 -10.61 -11.76 -2.37
C ALA A 14 -10.86 -12.68 -1.17
N ALA A 15 -10.34 -13.90 -1.22
CA ALA A 15 -10.50 -14.92 -0.19
C ALA A 15 -9.51 -14.77 0.98
N GLU A 16 -8.43 -13.98 0.82
CA GLU A 16 -7.49 -13.64 1.89
C GLU A 16 -8.24 -13.15 3.14
N LEU A 17 -7.87 -13.69 4.30
CA LEU A 17 -8.41 -13.25 5.58
C LEU A 17 -7.64 -12.03 6.07
N VAL A 18 -8.37 -10.95 6.33
CA VAL A 18 -7.84 -9.66 6.79
C VAL A 18 -8.36 -9.33 8.18
N THR A 19 -7.60 -8.53 8.92
CA THR A 19 -8.05 -7.99 10.19
C THR A 19 -9.03 -6.83 9.95
N TYR A 20 -10.23 -6.91 10.53
CA TYR A 20 -11.15 -5.78 10.59
C TYR A 20 -11.27 -5.24 12.02
N VAL A 21 -11.50 -3.93 12.12
CA VAL A 21 -11.38 -3.15 13.35
C VAL A 21 -12.59 -2.23 13.56
N ASP A 22 -12.69 -1.66 14.76
CA ASP A 22 -13.58 -0.52 15.03
C ASP A 22 -12.92 0.83 14.67
N GLU A 23 -13.64 1.93 14.90
CA GLU A 23 -13.18 3.30 14.66
C GLU A 23 -11.98 3.70 15.53
N ASN A 24 -11.65 2.93 16.56
CA ASN A 24 -10.53 3.18 17.49
C ASN A 24 -9.34 2.23 17.25
N ASP A 25 -9.27 1.60 16.07
CA ASP A 25 -8.24 0.62 15.70
C ASP A 25 -8.21 -0.60 16.63
N ARG A 26 -9.35 -1.04 17.16
CA ARG A 26 -9.43 -2.27 17.97
C ARG A 26 -9.85 -3.45 17.10
N PRO A 27 -9.07 -4.55 17.06
CA PRO A 27 -9.43 -5.75 16.30
C PRO A 27 -10.77 -6.32 16.76
N LEU A 28 -11.66 -6.53 15.79
CA LEU A 28 -12.96 -7.16 15.99
C LEU A 28 -12.97 -8.62 15.52
N GLY A 29 -12.05 -8.98 14.61
CA GLY A 29 -11.87 -10.35 14.15
C GLY A 29 -11.21 -10.43 12.77
N ALA A 30 -11.39 -11.58 12.14
CA ALA A 30 -10.94 -11.86 10.78
C ALA A 30 -12.15 -11.97 9.84
N VAL A 31 -12.00 -11.50 8.61
CA VAL A 31 -13.02 -11.57 7.56
C VAL A 31 -12.33 -11.73 6.20
N SER A 32 -12.99 -12.30 5.21
CA SER A 32 -12.43 -12.30 3.85
C SER A 32 -12.32 -10.86 3.35
N ARG A 33 -11.26 -10.55 2.59
CA ARG A 33 -11.06 -9.21 2.05
C ARG A 33 -12.23 -8.76 1.16
N GLY A 34 -12.79 -9.69 0.39
CA GLY A 34 -13.98 -9.45 -0.42
C GLY A 34 -15.20 -9.08 0.43
N ASP A 35 -15.46 -9.80 1.53
CA ASP A 35 -16.58 -9.50 2.42
C ASP A 35 -16.39 -8.18 3.17
N ALA A 36 -15.15 -7.85 3.56
CA ALA A 36 -14.83 -6.54 4.15
C ALA A 36 -15.23 -5.40 3.22
N GLN A 37 -14.87 -5.51 1.94
CA GLN A 37 -15.22 -4.51 0.92
C GLN A 37 -16.74 -4.43 0.72
N VAL A 38 -17.43 -5.56 0.54
CA VAL A 38 -18.90 -5.59 0.32
C VAL A 38 -19.66 -5.00 1.50
N ARG A 39 -19.20 -5.24 2.73
CA ARG A 39 -19.83 -4.75 3.97
C ARG A 39 -19.29 -3.38 4.38
N GLY A 40 -18.33 -2.83 3.65
CA GLY A 40 -17.64 -1.58 3.95
C GLY A 40 -16.93 -1.58 5.30
N LEU A 41 -16.45 -2.72 5.82
CA LEU A 41 -15.80 -2.79 7.14
C LEU A 41 -14.49 -1.98 7.17
N ILE A 42 -14.12 -1.49 8.35
CA ILE A 42 -12.84 -0.82 8.55
C ILE A 42 -11.76 -1.90 8.65
N THR A 43 -10.77 -1.87 7.76
CA THR A 43 -9.62 -2.78 7.80
C THR A 43 -8.35 -2.04 8.20
N ARG A 44 -7.30 -2.78 8.55
CA ARG A 44 -5.96 -2.22 8.71
C ARG A 44 -5.23 -2.29 7.37
N CYS A 45 -4.44 -1.27 7.06
CA CYS A 45 -3.61 -1.19 5.85
C CYS A 45 -2.23 -0.63 6.20
N THR A 46 -1.19 -1.02 5.47
CA THR A 46 0.17 -0.46 5.61
C THR A 46 0.54 0.36 4.38
N PHE A 47 1.26 1.46 4.58
CA PHE A 47 1.91 2.22 3.51
C PHE A 47 3.41 2.30 3.81
N ILE A 48 4.24 1.84 2.88
CA ILE A 48 5.69 1.78 2.99
C ILE A 48 6.32 2.68 1.94
N PHE A 49 6.87 3.81 2.38
CA PHE A 49 7.60 4.73 1.53
C PHE A 49 9.03 4.23 1.33
N VAL A 50 9.34 3.79 0.11
CA VAL A 50 10.67 3.27 -0.25
C VAL A 50 11.48 4.39 -0.87
N PHE A 51 12.47 4.88 -0.13
CA PHE A 51 13.43 5.86 -0.62
C PHE A 51 14.71 5.18 -1.10
N ASN A 52 15.44 5.81 -2.02
CA ASN A 52 16.83 5.43 -2.29
C ASN A 52 17.80 6.36 -1.53
N SER A 53 19.10 6.06 -1.58
CA SER A 53 20.14 6.87 -0.93
C SER A 53 20.24 8.31 -1.46
N SER A 54 19.64 8.61 -2.61
CA SER A 54 19.56 9.96 -3.18
C SER A 54 18.31 10.74 -2.72
N GLY A 55 17.51 10.17 -1.80
CA GLY A 55 16.29 10.78 -1.29
C GLY A 55 15.11 10.72 -2.27
N GLN A 56 15.23 9.96 -3.37
CA GLN A 56 14.12 9.77 -4.30
C GLN A 56 13.17 8.69 -3.80
N LEU A 57 11.88 8.91 -3.99
CA LEU A 57 10.81 7.98 -3.63
C LEU A 57 10.47 7.05 -4.80
N CYS A 58 10.29 5.76 -4.51
CA CYS A 58 9.83 4.77 -5.46
C CYS A 58 8.32 4.90 -5.68
N LEU A 59 7.94 5.38 -6.86
CA LEU A 59 6.58 5.40 -7.36
C LEU A 59 6.34 4.13 -8.19
N HIS A 60 5.20 3.47 -8.03
CA HIS A 60 4.89 2.28 -8.82
C HIS A 60 3.47 2.32 -9.36
N GLN A 61 3.26 1.79 -10.57
CA GLN A 61 1.96 1.76 -11.21
C GLN A 61 1.27 0.43 -10.93
N ARG A 62 0.10 0.51 -10.32
CA ARG A 62 -0.79 -0.62 -10.09
C ARG A 62 -1.17 -1.28 -11.40
N THR A 63 -1.22 -2.60 -11.43
CA THR A 63 -1.73 -3.31 -12.61
C THR A 63 -3.19 -2.94 -12.90
N ASN A 64 -3.58 -2.96 -14.18
CA ASN A 64 -4.93 -2.59 -14.62
C ASN A 64 -6.06 -3.52 -14.11
N HIS A 65 -5.72 -4.63 -13.44
CA HIS A 65 -6.69 -5.57 -12.92
C HIS A 65 -6.84 -5.49 -11.39
N LYS A 66 -6.10 -4.61 -10.71
CA LYS A 66 -6.31 -4.36 -9.27
C LYS A 66 -7.75 -3.95 -9.02
N ARG A 67 -8.34 -4.48 -7.94
CA ARG A 67 -9.73 -4.20 -7.57
C ARG A 67 -9.99 -2.74 -7.22
N LEU A 68 -9.00 -2.12 -6.57
CA LEU A 68 -9.03 -0.73 -6.17
C LEU A 68 -7.91 0.01 -6.90
N TYR A 69 -8.28 1.14 -7.51
CA TYR A 69 -7.40 2.03 -8.26
C TYR A 69 -6.61 1.35 -9.42
N PRO A 70 -7.27 0.57 -10.32
CA PRO A 70 -6.56 -0.09 -11.42
C PRO A 70 -5.82 0.92 -12.32
N GLY A 71 -4.52 0.72 -12.53
CA GLY A 71 -3.69 1.59 -13.37
C GLY A 71 -3.23 2.90 -12.72
N PHE A 72 -3.60 3.15 -11.47
CA PHE A 72 -3.14 4.33 -10.72
C PHE A 72 -1.68 4.17 -10.31
N TRP A 73 -0.98 5.29 -10.13
CA TRP A 73 0.32 5.33 -9.50
C TRP A 73 0.17 5.40 -7.97
N ASP A 74 0.85 4.50 -7.28
CA ASP A 74 1.00 4.51 -5.83
C ASP A 74 2.32 5.17 -5.43
N VAL A 75 2.26 5.97 -4.36
CA VAL A 75 3.43 6.61 -3.75
C VAL A 75 4.06 5.77 -2.62
N ALA A 76 3.46 4.65 -2.27
CA ALA A 76 3.94 3.75 -1.22
C ALA A 76 3.56 2.31 -1.58
N ALA A 77 4.46 1.35 -1.35
CA ALA A 77 4.08 -0.06 -1.35
C ALA A 77 3.11 -0.34 -0.19
N GLY A 78 2.34 -1.41 -0.27
CA GLY A 78 1.53 -1.85 0.86
C GLY A 78 0.17 -2.42 0.51
N GLY A 79 -0.49 -2.91 1.55
CA GLY A 79 -1.79 -3.54 1.43
C GLY A 79 -2.44 -3.77 2.77
N VAL A 80 -3.54 -4.51 2.75
CA VAL A 80 -4.33 -4.79 3.95
C VAL A 80 -3.61 -5.79 4.85
N VAL A 81 -3.64 -5.52 6.15
CA VAL A 81 -3.00 -6.38 7.15
C VAL A 81 -3.80 -7.68 7.29
N ALA A 82 -3.11 -8.81 7.15
CA ALA A 82 -3.71 -10.12 7.22
C ALA A 82 -4.25 -10.42 8.64
N ALA A 83 -5.14 -11.41 8.73
CA ALA A 83 -5.65 -11.88 10.02
C ALA A 83 -4.51 -12.44 10.89
N GLY A 84 -4.37 -11.92 12.12
CA GLY A 84 -3.32 -12.33 13.06
C GLY A 84 -1.96 -11.67 12.82
N GLU A 85 -1.87 -10.78 11.83
CA GLU A 85 -0.67 -10.03 11.48
C GLU A 85 -0.63 -8.68 12.22
N SER A 86 0.57 -8.26 12.64
CA SER A 86 0.81 -6.88 13.10
C SER A 86 1.05 -5.95 11.91
N TYR A 87 0.96 -4.63 12.11
CA TYR A 87 1.30 -3.66 11.06
C TYR A 87 2.71 -3.86 10.49
N ALA A 88 3.70 -4.11 11.35
CA ALA A 88 5.09 -4.30 10.90
C ALA A 88 5.24 -5.56 10.02
N GLN A 89 4.62 -6.67 10.42
CA GLN A 89 4.63 -7.90 9.63
C GLN A 89 3.95 -7.72 8.28
N GLY A 90 2.80 -7.03 8.26
CA GLY A 90 2.10 -6.68 7.01
C GLY A 90 2.95 -5.80 6.12
N ALA A 91 3.65 -4.83 6.70
CA ALA A 91 4.50 -3.93 5.95
C ALA A 91 5.68 -4.67 5.29
N GLU A 92 6.33 -5.59 6.01
CA GLU A 92 7.41 -6.42 5.47
C GLU A 92 6.92 -7.35 4.36
N ARG A 93 5.77 -8.01 4.56
CA ARG A 93 5.18 -8.92 3.58
C ARG A 93 4.82 -8.19 2.29
N GLU A 94 4.05 -7.10 2.39
CA GLU A 94 3.58 -6.34 1.22
C GLU A 94 4.75 -5.72 0.46
N LEU A 95 5.78 -5.23 1.16
CA LEU A 95 6.99 -4.70 0.53
C LEU A 95 7.72 -5.79 -0.30
N ALA A 96 7.80 -7.01 0.24
CA ALA A 96 8.38 -8.15 -0.45
C ALA A 96 7.51 -8.60 -1.64
N GLU A 97 6.19 -8.62 -1.46
CA GLU A 97 5.22 -9.04 -2.48
C GLU A 97 5.15 -8.05 -3.66
N GLU A 98 5.15 -6.74 -3.44
CA GLU A 98 4.98 -5.78 -4.53
C GLU A 98 6.31 -5.44 -5.23
N LEU A 99 7.38 -5.28 -4.45
CA LEU A 99 8.65 -4.71 -4.93
C LEU A 99 9.84 -5.68 -4.82
N GLY A 100 9.66 -6.86 -4.23
CA GLY A 100 10.74 -7.83 -4.05
C GLY A 100 11.80 -7.39 -3.04
N VAL A 101 11.47 -6.44 -2.17
CA VAL A 101 12.38 -5.89 -1.16
C VAL A 101 12.17 -6.59 0.17
N PHE A 102 13.24 -7.13 0.75
CA PHE A 102 13.20 -7.88 2.01
C PHE A 102 14.49 -7.69 2.79
N GLY A 103 14.44 -7.97 4.10
CA GLY A 103 15.61 -7.88 4.99
C GLY A 103 16.09 -6.43 5.22
N VAL A 104 15.21 -5.45 5.00
CA VAL A 104 15.45 -4.04 5.28
C VAL A 104 14.73 -3.63 6.57
N GLU A 105 15.35 -2.75 7.35
CA GLU A 105 14.71 -2.17 8.53
C GLU A 105 13.62 -1.17 8.11
N LEU A 106 12.42 -1.32 8.67
CA LEU A 106 11.30 -0.40 8.47
C LEU A 106 11.19 0.56 9.65
N THR A 107 11.15 1.86 9.36
CA THR A 107 10.86 2.89 10.36
C THR A 107 9.35 3.13 10.40
N GLU A 108 8.71 2.95 11.56
CA GLU A 108 7.31 3.31 11.79
C GLU A 108 7.18 4.81 12.10
N HIS A 109 6.20 5.50 11.50
CA HIS A 109 6.03 6.96 11.64
C HIS A 109 4.75 7.38 12.34
N LEU A 110 3.60 6.95 11.79
CA LEU A 110 2.28 7.35 12.28
C LEU A 110 1.22 6.32 11.93
N ARG A 111 0.07 6.46 12.60
CA ARG A 111 -1.17 5.77 12.25
C ARG A 111 -2.30 6.75 12.11
N PHE A 112 -3.16 6.55 11.12
CA PHE A 112 -4.31 7.43 10.89
C PHE A 112 -5.49 6.68 10.29
N TYR A 113 -6.70 7.19 10.56
CA TYR A 113 -7.91 6.73 9.91
C TYR A 113 -8.12 7.48 8.59
N PHE A 114 -8.39 6.73 7.53
CA PHE A 114 -8.72 7.23 6.20
C PHE A 114 -10.09 6.69 5.78
N GLU A 115 -10.88 7.54 5.16
CA GLU A 115 -12.20 7.20 4.65
C GLU A 115 -12.44 7.89 3.31
N SER A 116 -12.87 7.10 2.33
CA SER A 116 -13.35 7.56 1.03
C SER A 116 -14.66 6.83 0.69
N SER A 117 -15.22 7.13 -0.49
CA SER A 117 -16.36 6.36 -1.02
C SER A 117 -16.05 4.88 -1.23
N ASP A 118 -14.77 4.54 -1.41
CA ASP A 118 -14.34 3.22 -1.87
C ASP A 118 -13.76 2.36 -0.74
N SER A 119 -13.24 2.98 0.33
CA SER A 119 -12.59 2.25 1.42
C SER A 119 -12.57 3.02 2.74
N ARG A 120 -12.51 2.26 3.85
CA ARG A 120 -12.30 2.76 5.20
C ARG A 120 -11.18 1.97 5.83
N LEU A 121 -10.13 2.65 6.28
CA LEU A 121 -8.90 1.99 6.71
C LEU A 121 -8.21 2.71 7.86
N TRP A 122 -7.67 1.92 8.78
CA TRP A 122 -6.63 2.37 9.70
C TRP A 122 -5.26 2.08 9.07
N ALA A 123 -4.61 3.15 8.61
CA ALA A 123 -3.32 3.14 7.93
C ALA A 123 -2.16 3.16 8.94
N GLY A 124 -1.22 2.22 8.81
CA GLY A 124 0.10 2.29 9.45
C GLY A 124 1.15 2.73 8.44
N VAL A 125 1.90 3.78 8.76
CA VAL A 125 2.89 4.38 7.86
C VAL A 125 4.30 3.98 8.24
N PHE A 126 5.03 3.46 7.27
CA PHE A 126 6.41 3.02 7.38
C PHE A 126 7.28 3.65 6.28
N SER A 127 8.59 3.65 6.46
CA SER A 127 9.54 3.93 5.39
C SER A 127 10.78 3.04 5.48
N CYS A 128 11.50 2.91 4.38
CA CYS A 128 12.83 2.32 4.34
C CYS A 128 13.72 2.97 3.28
N CYS A 129 15.02 2.68 3.33
CA CYS A 129 15.97 3.04 2.29
C CYS A 129 16.41 1.79 1.51
N TRP A 130 16.34 1.82 0.19
CA TRP A 130 16.68 0.72 -0.70
C TRP A 130 17.32 1.20 -2.00
N ASP A 131 18.58 0.80 -2.23
CA ASP A 131 19.31 1.01 -3.49
C ASP A 131 19.47 -0.30 -4.30
N GLY A 132 18.91 -1.40 -3.78
CA GLY A 132 18.98 -2.70 -4.43
C GLY A 132 18.04 -2.82 -5.63
N PRO A 133 18.07 -3.96 -6.34
CA PRO A 133 17.14 -4.21 -7.43
C PRO A 133 15.71 -4.34 -6.90
N LEU A 134 14.75 -3.95 -7.74
CA LEU A 134 13.33 -4.23 -7.53
C LEU A 134 12.94 -5.46 -8.35
N VAL A 135 12.19 -6.38 -7.75
CA VAL A 135 11.63 -7.55 -8.42
C VAL A 135 10.11 -7.44 -8.37
N LEU A 136 9.55 -6.80 -9.40
CA LEU A 136 8.12 -6.52 -9.48
C LEU A 136 7.33 -7.79 -9.75
N GLN A 137 6.23 -7.98 -9.03
CA GLN A 137 5.28 -9.04 -9.36
C GLN A 137 4.30 -8.53 -10.42
N PRO A 138 4.17 -9.18 -11.59
CA PRO A 138 3.31 -8.74 -12.69
C PRO A 138 1.80 -8.80 -12.36
N GLU A 139 1.44 -9.44 -11.25
CA GLU A 139 0.12 -9.40 -10.61
C GLU A 139 -0.14 -8.05 -9.92
N GLU A 140 0.89 -7.44 -9.33
CA GLU A 140 0.75 -6.27 -8.47
C GLU A 140 1.11 -4.96 -9.19
N VAL A 141 2.29 -4.94 -9.81
CA VAL A 141 2.93 -3.72 -10.33
C VAL A 141 3.28 -3.90 -11.81
N GLN A 142 2.96 -2.89 -12.63
CA GLN A 142 3.22 -2.90 -14.08
C GLN A 142 4.31 -1.90 -14.53
N ASP A 143 4.64 -0.91 -13.70
CA ASP A 143 5.70 0.06 -14.00
C ASP A 143 6.26 0.67 -12.70
N VAL A 144 7.47 1.23 -12.76
CA VAL A 144 8.12 1.87 -11.60
C VAL A 144 8.96 3.07 -12.02
N ARG A 145 9.02 4.10 -11.18
CA ARG A 145 9.95 5.21 -11.36
C ARG A 145 10.35 5.86 -10.04
N TRP A 146 11.56 6.38 -10.00
CA TRP A 146 12.06 7.19 -8.89
C TRP A 146 11.71 8.66 -9.12
N ILE A 147 11.18 9.32 -8.08
CA ILE A 147 10.81 10.74 -8.12
C ILE A 147 11.42 11.49 -6.94
N ASP A 148 11.65 12.79 -7.08
CA ASP A 148 11.94 13.65 -5.93
C ASP A 148 10.60 14.12 -5.31
N PRO A 149 10.25 13.66 -4.09
CA PRO A 149 8.97 13.98 -3.47
C PRO A 149 8.85 15.45 -3.04
N HIS A 150 9.94 16.21 -3.02
CA HIS A 150 9.97 17.64 -2.72
C HIS A 150 9.83 18.53 -3.97
N SER A 151 9.72 17.92 -5.15
CA SER A 151 9.60 18.61 -6.44
C SER A 151 8.21 18.39 -7.09
N GLN A 152 7.95 19.03 -8.24
CA GLN A 152 6.78 18.70 -9.06
C GLN A 152 7.01 17.38 -9.80
N TRP A 153 6.49 16.27 -9.27
CA TRP A 153 6.65 14.92 -9.84
C TRP A 153 5.39 14.36 -10.50
N GLN A 154 4.23 14.96 -10.23
CA GLN A 154 2.95 14.58 -10.83
C GLN A 154 2.90 15.04 -12.30
N ARG A 155 2.39 14.17 -13.18
CA ARG A 155 2.28 14.41 -14.62
C ARG A 155 0.82 14.50 -15.05
N ASP A 156 0.56 15.34 -16.05
CA ASP A 156 -0.78 15.49 -16.63
C ASP A 156 -1.26 14.17 -17.25
N GLY A 157 -2.52 13.83 -17.00
CA GLY A 157 -3.16 12.61 -17.52
C GLY A 157 -2.87 11.33 -16.72
N GLU A 158 -1.98 11.37 -15.72
CA GLU A 158 -1.79 10.27 -14.77
C GLU A 158 -2.78 10.36 -13.60
N GLN A 159 -3.10 9.20 -13.00
CA GLN A 159 -3.94 9.09 -11.82
C GLN A 159 -3.12 8.52 -10.66
N TYR A 160 -3.40 8.97 -9.44
CA TYR A 160 -2.62 8.62 -8.24
C TYR A 160 -3.57 8.16 -7.14
N ALA A 161 -3.20 7.09 -6.42
CA ALA A 161 -4.07 6.52 -5.40
C ALA A 161 -4.26 7.53 -4.25
N PRO A 162 -5.51 7.89 -3.92
CA PRO A 162 -5.79 8.98 -2.99
C PRO A 162 -5.36 8.69 -1.55
N ASP A 163 -5.40 7.42 -1.14
CA ASP A 163 -5.01 6.94 0.17
C ASP A 163 -3.50 7.00 0.39
N SER A 164 -2.70 6.50 -0.56
CA SER A 164 -1.24 6.62 -0.47
C SER A 164 -0.77 8.08 -0.60
N LEU A 165 -1.45 8.91 -1.39
CA LEU A 165 -1.22 10.35 -1.44
C LEU A 165 -1.48 11.05 -0.09
N ASP A 166 -2.59 10.74 0.59
CA ASP A 166 -2.88 11.30 1.92
C ASP A 166 -1.81 10.87 2.94
N ALA A 167 -1.37 9.61 2.88
CA ALA A 167 -0.27 9.11 3.70
C ALA A 167 1.02 9.90 3.47
N LEU A 168 1.39 10.19 2.21
CA LEU A 168 2.60 10.94 1.87
C LEU A 168 2.53 12.37 2.41
N GLN A 169 1.38 13.03 2.23
CA GLN A 169 1.19 14.39 2.73
C GLN A 169 1.31 14.47 4.25
N ARG A 170 0.82 13.46 4.98
CA ARG A 170 0.96 13.39 6.44
C ARG A 170 2.41 13.14 6.86
N LEU A 171 3.09 12.20 6.20
CA LEU A 171 4.49 11.89 6.48
C LEU A 171 5.38 13.12 6.29
N LEU A 172 5.26 13.81 5.15
CA LEU A 172 6.09 14.99 4.85
C LEU A 172 5.83 16.13 5.85
N LYS A 173 4.59 16.29 6.34
CA LYS A 173 4.28 17.28 7.39
C LYS A 173 4.92 16.93 8.73
N GLN A 174 5.03 15.65 9.08
CA GLN A 174 5.65 15.22 10.33
C GLN A 174 7.17 15.41 10.30
N ILE A 175 7.82 15.03 9.19
CA ILE A 175 9.28 15.17 9.02
C ILE A 175 9.70 16.65 8.96
N SER A 176 8.85 17.54 8.44
CA SER A 176 9.18 18.98 8.35
C SER A 176 9.13 19.73 9.69
N VAL A 177 8.74 19.08 10.79
CA VAL A 177 8.58 19.69 12.12
C VAL A 177 9.71 19.28 13.09
N GLU A 178 10.64 18.42 12.66
CA GLU A 178 11.88 18.07 13.37
C GLU A 178 13.08 18.86 12.83
#